data_AF-A0A9Q3UFQ4-F1
#
_entry.id   AF-A0A9Q3UFQ4-F1
#
_cell.length_a   1.000
_cell.length_b   1.000
_cell.length_c   1.000
_cell.angle_alpha   90.00
_cell.angle_beta   90.00
_cell.angle_gamma   90.00
#
_symmetry.space_group_name_H-M   'P 1'
#
loop_
_entity.id
_entity.type
_entity.pdbx_description
1 polymer ?
#
loop_
_entity_poly.entity_id
_entity_poly.type
_entity_poly.pdbx_seq_one_letter_code
_entity_poly.pdbx_strand_id
1 'polypeptide(L)' 'MELSQIKGLLSSGEIAANQVNPIIEHMRIQWIDQLTDLEKSALQCLINNMLMLSQDANSGAYLNNPDKAELLLEALG' A
#
# COMPACT_ATOMS: atom_id res chain seq x y z
N MET A 1 12.83 2.27 -0.55
CA MET A 1 12.36 1.75 -1.85
C MET A 1 12.14 2.91 -2.80
N GLU A 2 12.48 2.70 -4.07
CA GLU A 2 12.23 3.66 -5.16
C GLU A 2 10.88 3.39 -5.83
N LEU A 3 10.34 4.38 -6.57
CA LEU A 3 9.05 4.26 -7.26
C LEU A 3 9.00 3.07 -8.24
N SER A 4 10.07 2.84 -9.00
CA SER A 4 10.14 1.73 -9.97
C SER A 4 10.01 0.36 -9.30
N GLN A 5 10.54 0.21 -8.08
CA GLN A 5 10.42 -1.03 -7.30
C GLN A 5 8.99 -1.22 -6.80
N ILE A 6 8.36 -0.16 -6.29
CA ILE A 6 6.97 -0.19 -5.85
C ILE A 6 6.06 -0.55 -7.03
N LYS A 7 6.25 0.08 -8.20
CA LYS A 7 5.50 -0.24 -9.43
C LYS A 7 5.64 -1.71 -9.84
N GLY A 8 6.86 -2.24 -9.77
CA GLY A 8 7.11 -3.66 -10.04
C GLY A 8 6.33 -4.60 -9.12
N LEU A 9 6.23 -4.28 -7.82
CA LEU A 9 5.46 -5.06 -6.84
C LEU A 9 3.95 -4.89 -7.04
N LEU A 10 3.47 -3.69 -7.32
CA LEU A 10 2.04 -3.44 -7.57
C LEU A 10 1.56 -4.12 -8.86
N SER A 11 2.44 -4.24 -9.85
CA SER A 11 2.13 -4.89 -11.13
C SER A 11 2.22 -6.42 -11.08
N SER A 12 2.88 -7.02 -10.08
CA SER A 12 3.04 -8.48 -10.01
C SER A 12 1.76 -9.20 -9.53
N GLY A 13 0.82 -8.48 -8.90
CA GLY A 13 -0.41 -9.04 -8.34
C GLY A 13 -0.24 -9.87 -7.06
N GLU A 14 0.99 -10.32 -6.77
CA GLU A 14 1.35 -11.00 -5.52
C GLU A 14 2.32 -10.12 -4.73
N ILE A 15 1.87 -9.61 -3.59
CA ILE A 15 2.67 -8.78 -2.69
C ILE A 15 2.82 -9.52 -1.36
N ALA A 16 4.05 -9.89 -1.03
CA ALA A 16 4.34 -10.55 0.23
C ALA A 16 3.98 -9.62 1.41
N ALA A 17 3.42 -10.20 2.49
CA ALA A 17 2.96 -9.44 3.65
C ALA A 17 4.07 -8.55 4.27
N ASN A 18 5.32 -9.01 4.23
CA ASN A 18 6.47 -8.24 4.73
C ASN A 18 6.84 -7.03 3.84
N GLN A 19 6.29 -6.91 2.63
CA GLN A 19 6.51 -5.79 1.72
C GLN A 19 5.46 -4.68 1.88
N VAL A 20 4.32 -4.96 2.50
CA VAL A 20 3.23 -3.98 2.69
C VAL A 20 3.75 -2.73 3.41
N ASN A 21 4.32 -2.90 4.61
CA ASN A 21 4.81 -1.79 5.41
C ASN A 21 5.89 -0.99 4.66
N PRO A 22 6.92 -1.62 4.06
CA PRO A 22 7.86 -0.93 3.20
C PRO A 22 7.22 -0.13 2.04
N ILE A 23 6.22 -0.68 1.37
CA ILE A 23 5.50 0.03 0.28
C ILE A 23 4.86 1.29 0.83
N ILE A 24 4.06 1.19 1.89
CA ILE A 24 3.34 2.33 2.49
C ILE A 24 4.33 3.38 3.01
N GLU A 25 5.38 2.97 3.70
CA GLU A 25 6.40 3.86 4.25
C GLU A 25 7.17 4.63 3.17
N HIS A 26 7.46 4.00 2.03
CA HIS A 26 8.24 4.64 0.98
C HIS A 26 7.41 5.32 -0.10
N MET A 27 6.13 4.93 -0.24
CA MET A 27 5.23 5.57 -1.19
C MET A 27 5.07 7.05 -0.83
N ARG A 28 5.23 7.91 -1.84
CA ARG A 28 5.02 9.35 -1.70
C ARG A 28 3.73 9.71 -2.40
N ILE A 29 2.96 10.63 -1.81
CA ILE A 29 1.68 11.09 -2.38
C ILE A 29 1.86 11.58 -3.82
N GLN A 30 2.92 12.37 -4.08
CA GLN A 30 3.29 12.87 -5.41
C GLN A 30 3.60 11.79 -6.48
N TRP A 31 3.77 10.53 -6.08
CA TRP A 31 3.98 9.42 -7.01
C TRP A 31 2.68 8.74 -7.44
N ILE A 32 1.56 9.02 -6.77
CA ILE A 32 0.27 8.43 -7.09
C ILE A 32 -0.14 8.74 -8.54
N ASP A 33 0.12 9.97 -9.01
CA ASP A 33 -0.16 10.38 -10.39
C ASP A 33 0.69 9.64 -11.45
N GLN A 34 1.77 8.97 -11.03
CA GLN A 34 2.67 8.22 -11.91
C GLN A 34 2.33 6.72 -11.95
N LEU A 35 1.32 6.29 -11.17
CA LEU A 35 0.79 4.95 -11.19
C LEU A 35 -0.26 4.82 -12.29
N THR A 36 -0.27 3.66 -12.96
CA THR A 36 -1.36 3.24 -13.82
C THR A 36 -2.60 2.90 -12.99
N ASP A 37 -3.78 2.83 -13.61
CA ASP A 37 -5.02 2.48 -12.91
C ASP A 37 -4.95 1.10 -12.24
N LEU A 38 -4.24 0.16 -12.87
CA LEU A 38 -3.98 -1.16 -12.28
C LEU A 38 -3.15 -1.05 -10.99
N GLU A 39 -2.05 -0.29 -11.04
CA GLU A 39 -1.16 -0.10 -9.88
C GLU A 39 -1.86 0.67 -8.75
N LYS A 40 -2.70 1.67 -9.10
CA LYS A 40 -3.53 2.39 -8.13
C LYS A 40 -4.52 1.46 -7.44
N SER A 41 -5.23 0.65 -8.20
CA SER A 41 -6.18 -0.34 -7.68
C SER A 41 -5.49 -1.37 -6.79
N ALA A 42 -4.31 -1.86 -7.20
CA ALA A 42 -3.51 -2.76 -6.39
C ALA A 42 -3.06 -2.12 -5.07
N LEU A 43 -2.61 -0.87 -5.11
CA LEU A 43 -2.19 -0.13 -3.90
C LEU A 43 -3.37 0.13 -2.96
N GLN A 44 -4.52 0.53 -3.50
CA GLN A 44 -5.75 0.75 -2.73
C GLN A 44 -6.21 -0.54 -2.05
N CYS A 45 -6.26 -1.65 -2.79
CA CYS A 45 -6.62 -2.97 -2.27
C CYS A 45 -5.65 -3.41 -1.16
N LEU A 46 -4.34 -3.26 -1.38
CA LEU A 46 -3.31 -3.58 -0.40
C LEU A 46 -3.49 -2.81 0.90
N ILE A 47 -3.67 -1.49 0.82
CA ILE A 47 -3.84 -0.66 2.01
C ILE A 47 -5.14 -0.99 2.74
N ASN A 48 -6.26 -1.12 2.04
CA ASN A 48 -7.55 -1.45 2.64
C ASN A 48 -7.53 -2.80 3.36
N ASN A 49 -6.97 -3.83 2.71
CA ASN A 49 -6.85 -5.16 3.32
C ASN A 49 -6.00 -5.12 4.58
N MET A 50 -4.90 -4.37 4.56
CA MET A 50 -4.00 -4.30 5.71
C MET A 50 -4.55 -3.45 6.85
N LEU A 51 -5.30 -2.39 6.57
CA LEU A 51 -6.05 -1.66 7.58
C LEU A 51 -7.10 -2.58 8.23
N MET A 52 -7.90 -3.29 7.42
CA MET A 52 -8.89 -4.23 7.93
C MET A 52 -8.26 -5.34 8.78
N LEU A 53 -7.20 -5.97 8.30
CA LEU A 53 -6.51 -7.04 9.04
C LEU A 53 -5.88 -6.50 10.33
N SER A 54 -5.33 -5.28 10.33
CA SER A 54 -4.74 -4.68 11.53
C SER A 54 -5.75 -4.38 12.64
N GLN A 55 -7.05 -4.30 12.31
CA GLN A 55 -8.14 -4.15 13.27
C GLN A 55 -8.61 -5.49 13.85
N ASP A 56 -8.30 -6.61 13.19
CA ASP A 56 -8.57 -7.95 13.70
C ASP A 56 -7.47 -8.38 14.69
N ALA A 57 -7.84 -8.48 15.96
CA ALA A 57 -6.95 -8.87 17.05
C ALA A 57 -6.32 -10.27 16.88
N ASN A 58 -6.87 -11.13 16.00
CA ASN A 58 -6.38 -12.49 15.76
C ASN A 58 -5.48 -12.62 14.52
N SER A 59 -5.40 -11.58 13.67
CA SER A 59 -4.67 -11.66 12.40
C SER A 59 -3.15 -11.62 12.58
N GLY A 60 -2.68 -10.97 13.66
CA GLY A 60 -1.27 -10.64 13.86
C GLY A 60 -0.71 -9.62 12.85
N ALA A 61 -1.54 -9.07 11.97
CA ALA A 61 -1.17 -8.05 11.01
C ALA A 61 -1.07 -6.69 11.69
N TYR A 62 -0.12 -5.86 11.24
CA TYR A 62 0.04 -4.50 11.75
C TYR A 62 0.53 -3.57 10.64
N LEU A 63 0.15 -2.30 10.78
CA LEU A 63 0.67 -1.19 9.98
C LEU A 63 1.60 -0.34 10.82
N ASN A 64 2.80 -0.08 10.31
CA ASN A 64 3.78 0.78 11.00
C ASN A 64 3.30 2.23 11.09
N ASN A 65 2.56 2.69 10.08
CA ASN A 65 2.07 4.07 9.99
C ASN A 65 0.65 4.09 9.40
N PRO A 66 -0.39 3.87 10.23
CA PRO A 66 -1.79 3.89 9.81
C PRO A 66 -2.19 5.24 9.19
N ASP A 67 -1.80 6.36 9.80
CA ASP A 67 -2.12 7.70 9.31
C ASP A 67 -1.62 7.92 7.88
N LYS A 68 -0.41 7.46 7.57
CA LYS A 68 0.13 7.53 6.21
C LYS A 68 -0.65 6.64 5.24
N ALA A 69 -1.09 5.47 5.69
CA ALA A 69 -1.90 4.57 4.89
C ALA A 69 -3.24 5.23 4.51
N GLU A 70 -3.89 5.91 5.47
CA GLU A 70 -5.12 6.68 5.23
C GLU A 70 -4.88 7.84 4.26
N LEU A 71 -3.80 8.63 4.42
CA LEU A 71 -3.46 9.71 3.48
C LEU A 71 -3.22 9.21 2.05
N LEU A 72 -2.61 8.03 1.90
CA LEU A 72 -2.42 7.41 0.58
C LEU A 72 -3.76 6.97 -0.02
N LEU A 73 -4.69 6.45 0.79
CA LEU A 73 -6.05 6.11 0.34
C LEU A 73 -6.82 7.36 -0.11
N GLU A 74 -6.79 8.43 0.67
CA GLU A 74 -7.44 9.70 0.32
C GLU A 74 -6.92 10.25 -1.02
N ALA A 75 -5.61 10.13 -1.25
CA ALA A 75 -4.98 10.58 -2.48
C ALA A 75 -5.24 9.64 -3.68
N LEU A 76 -5.67 8.40 -3.45
CA LEU A 76 -6.02 7.46 -4.51
C LEU A 76 -7.43 7.70 -5.08
N GLY A 77 -8.34 8.30 -4.28
CA GLY A 77 -9.71 8.64 -4.70
C GLY A 77 -10.69 7.49 -4.59
#